data_AF-A0A1Y2QD17-F1
#
_entry.id   AF-A0A1Y2QD17-F1
#
_cell.length_a   1.000
_cell.length_b   1.000
_cell.length_c   1.000
_cell.angle_alpha   90.00
_cell.angle_beta   90.00
_cell.angle_gamma   90.00
#
_symmetry.space_group_name_H-M   'P 1'
#
loop_
_entity.id
_entity.type
_entity.pdbx_description
1 polymer ?
#
loop_
_entity_poly.entity_id
_entity_poly.type
_entity_poly.pdbx_seq_one_letter_code
_entity_poly.pdbx_strand_id
1 'polypeptide(L)'
;MLHLAKSPLPAVRSALLACLTAGLLATGAAHAQQAEHAEVNRLLRAGQFTEALAKADQHLAANPKDVQMRFLKGVVQSESGKVAEAMTTFTDLTKEFPELPEPYNNLAVLQANQGQFEKARVALEMAVRTNPSYATAHENLGDVYAKLAAQSYARVQQIDPANTTVGPKLTMARNIFTPPKAAGTQRK
;
A
#
# COMPACT_ATOMS: atom_id res chain seq x y z
N MET A 1 29.77 55.45 54.23
CA MET A 1 30.12 55.03 52.85
C MET A 1 29.54 53.64 52.61
N LEU A 2 28.35 53.54 52.02
CA LEU A 2 27.75 52.27 51.58
C LEU A 2 27.83 52.19 50.05
N HIS A 3 28.42 51.11 49.53
CA HIS A 3 28.65 50.90 48.10
C HIS A 3 27.40 50.32 47.41
N LEU A 4 27.10 50.86 46.23
CA LEU A 4 26.03 50.46 45.32
C LEU A 4 26.28 49.09 44.64
N ALA A 5 25.18 48.35 44.51
CA ALA A 5 24.67 47.62 43.35
C ALA A 5 25.61 46.83 42.40
N LYS A 6 25.20 45.59 42.10
CA LYS A 6 25.09 45.04 40.74
C LYS A 6 24.16 43.83 40.74
N SER A 7 23.03 43.93 40.06
CA SER A 7 22.20 42.80 39.64
C SER A 7 22.28 42.70 38.12
N PRO A 8 22.72 41.58 37.51
CA PRO A 8 22.51 41.34 36.10
C PRO A 8 21.37 40.34 35.93
N LEU A 9 20.46 40.60 34.99
CA LEU A 9 19.77 39.56 34.22
C LEU A 9 19.14 40.21 32.99
N PRO A 10 19.58 39.83 31.78
CA PRO A 10 18.60 39.49 30.76
C PRO A 10 19.08 38.30 29.90
N ALA A 11 18.60 37.09 30.20
CA ALA A 11 18.83 35.92 29.32
C ALA A 11 17.52 35.22 28.86
N VAL A 12 16.35 35.70 29.30
CA VAL A 12 15.08 34.98 29.09
C VAL A 12 14.35 35.39 27.80
N ARG A 13 14.68 36.54 27.20
CA ARG A 13 13.95 37.05 26.01
C ARG A 13 14.31 36.36 24.68
N SER A 14 15.47 35.72 24.58
CA SER A 14 15.95 35.12 23.32
C SER A 14 15.40 33.72 23.05
N ALA A 15 14.92 33.00 24.08
CA ALA A 15 14.44 31.62 23.94
C ALA A 15 13.00 31.52 23.38
N LEU A 16 12.13 32.50 23.67
CA LEU A 16 10.74 32.47 23.16
C LEU A 16 10.65 32.73 21.65
N LEU A 17 11.55 33.55 21.10
CA LEU A 17 11.52 33.91 19.68
C LEU A 17 11.98 32.76 18.76
N ALA A 18 12.89 31.90 19.24
CA ALA A 18 13.39 30.75 18.49
C ALA A 18 12.36 29.60 18.38
N CYS A 19 11.47 29.43 19.37
CA CYS A 19 10.41 28.41 19.31
C CYS A 19 9.27 28.79 18.34
N LEU A 20 8.95 30.08 18.23
CA LEU A 20 7.89 30.56 17.33
C LEU A 20 8.28 30.45 15.84
N THR A 21 9.54 30.67 15.50
CA THR A 21 10.03 30.57 14.11
C THR A 21 10.22 29.12 13.65
N ALA A 22 10.67 28.22 14.53
CA ALA A 22 10.77 26.78 14.23
C ALA A 22 9.38 26.14 13.99
N GLY A 23 8.35 26.56 14.74
CA GLY A 23 6.97 26.09 14.54
C GLY A 23 6.34 26.55 13.22
N LEU A 24 6.59 27.79 12.78
CA LEU A 24 6.12 28.28 11.48
C LEU A 24 6.82 27.61 10.28
N LEU A 25 8.12 27.32 10.39
CA LEU A 25 8.87 26.64 9.32
C LEU A 25 8.50 25.16 9.20
N ALA A 26 8.30 24.47 10.32
CA ALA A 26 7.90 23.05 10.32
C ALA A 26 6.48 22.86 9.77
N THR A 27 5.56 23.76 10.07
CA THR A 27 4.21 23.73 9.50
C THR A 27 4.24 24.03 8.00
N GLY A 28 5.01 25.02 7.53
CA GLY A 28 5.13 25.32 6.09
C GLY A 28 5.65 24.14 5.25
N ALA A 29 6.68 23.44 5.74
CA ALA A 29 7.22 22.26 5.07
C ALA A 29 6.22 21.10 4.98
N ALA A 30 5.47 20.84 6.05
CA ALA A 30 4.44 19.80 6.06
C ALA A 30 3.30 20.10 5.07
N HIS A 31 2.87 21.36 4.95
CA HIS A 31 1.84 21.76 3.98
C HIS A 31 2.35 21.63 2.53
N ALA A 32 3.61 21.96 2.27
CA ALA A 32 4.22 21.80 0.95
C ALA A 32 4.30 20.31 0.56
N GLN A 33 4.74 19.45 1.47
CA GLN A 33 4.82 18.01 1.27
C GLN A 33 3.43 17.38 1.02
N GLN A 34 2.42 17.83 1.75
CA GLN A 34 1.04 17.39 1.54
C GLN A 34 0.48 17.83 0.18
N ALA A 35 0.84 19.03 -0.30
CA ALA A 35 0.46 19.49 -1.64
C ALA A 35 1.12 18.64 -2.74
N GLU A 36 2.38 18.25 -2.56
CA GLU A 36 3.09 17.38 -3.51
C GLU A 36 2.50 15.96 -3.55
N HIS A 37 2.11 15.39 -2.40
CA HIS A 37 1.37 14.12 -2.35
C HIS A 37 0.02 14.20 -3.07
N ALA A 38 -0.70 15.31 -2.87
CA ALA A 38 -2.00 15.53 -3.50
C ALA A 38 -1.86 15.62 -5.02
N GLU A 39 -0.79 16.26 -5.52
CA GLU A 39 -0.53 16.37 -6.95
C GLU A 39 -0.21 15.02 -7.60
N VAL A 40 0.67 14.21 -6.99
CA VAL A 40 0.95 12.86 -7.50
C VAL A 40 -0.31 12.00 -7.53
N ASN A 41 -1.15 12.09 -6.49
CA ASN A 41 -2.45 11.41 -6.46
C ASN A 41 -3.39 11.89 -7.56
N ARG A 42 -3.44 13.20 -7.82
CA ARG A 42 -4.27 13.78 -8.87
C ARG A 42 -3.83 13.26 -10.25
N LEU A 43 -2.54 13.27 -10.52
CA LEU A 43 -1.95 12.75 -11.77
C LEU A 43 -2.22 11.25 -11.94
N LEU A 44 -2.06 10.48 -10.86
CA LEU A 44 -2.39 9.05 -10.83
C LEU A 44 -3.86 8.81 -11.21
N ARG A 45 -4.80 9.52 -10.58
CA ARG A 45 -6.24 9.41 -10.88
C ARG A 45 -6.60 9.85 -12.30
N ALA A 46 -5.81 10.75 -12.89
CA ALA A 46 -5.95 11.19 -14.27
C ALA A 46 -5.29 10.22 -15.28
N GLY A 47 -4.65 9.14 -14.83
CA GLY A 47 -3.91 8.21 -15.69
C GLY A 47 -2.61 8.77 -16.25
N GLN A 48 -2.14 9.92 -15.74
CA GLN A 48 -0.91 10.60 -16.18
C GLN A 48 0.31 9.97 -15.50
N PHE A 49 0.52 8.66 -15.68
CA PHE A 49 1.47 7.89 -14.88
C PHE A 49 2.93 8.34 -15.02
N THR A 50 3.35 8.72 -16.23
CA THR A 50 4.72 9.21 -16.48
C THR A 50 5.00 10.47 -15.68
N GLU A 51 4.05 11.41 -15.66
CA GLU A 51 4.18 12.67 -14.92
C GLU A 51 4.10 12.44 -13.41
N ALA A 52 3.17 11.59 -12.97
CA ALA A 52 3.05 11.21 -11.56
C ALA A 52 4.35 10.61 -11.02
N LEU A 53 4.96 9.70 -11.79
CA LEU A 53 6.22 9.06 -11.42
C LEU A 53 7.38 10.07 -11.37
N ALA A 54 7.47 10.96 -12.37
CA ALA A 54 8.50 12.00 -12.39
C ALA A 54 8.38 12.95 -11.17
N LYS A 55 7.16 13.34 -10.79
CA LYS A 55 6.92 14.16 -9.60
C LYS A 55 7.27 13.43 -8.30
N ALA A 56 6.91 12.14 -8.19
CA ALA A 56 7.29 11.33 -7.05
C ALA A 56 8.81 11.16 -6.93
N ASP A 57 9.51 10.90 -8.04
CA ASP A 57 10.97 10.77 -8.07
C ASP A 57 11.67 12.09 -7.72
N GLN A 58 11.18 13.22 -8.24
CA GLN A 58 11.69 14.55 -7.89
C GLN A 58 11.56 14.81 -6.38
N HIS A 59 10.40 14.49 -5.79
CA HIS A 59 10.17 14.64 -4.36
C HIS A 59 11.13 13.76 -3.54
N LEU A 60 11.25 12.48 -3.92
CA LEU A 60 12.08 11.50 -3.22
C LEU A 60 13.58 11.77 -3.36
N ALA A 61 14.02 12.50 -4.38
CA ALA A 61 15.40 12.96 -4.48
C ALA A 61 15.78 13.93 -3.34
N ALA A 62 14.83 14.76 -2.89
CA ALA A 62 15.02 15.65 -1.74
C ALA A 62 14.66 14.98 -0.40
N ASN A 63 13.64 14.12 -0.40
CA ASN A 63 13.08 13.48 0.80
C ASN A 63 13.03 11.96 0.66
N PRO A 64 14.19 11.25 0.61
CA PRO A 64 14.24 9.83 0.28
C PRO A 64 13.52 8.91 1.26
N LYS A 65 13.23 9.40 2.48
CA LYS A 65 12.53 8.65 3.54
C LYS A 65 11.04 8.98 3.64
N ASP A 66 10.48 9.78 2.74
CA ASP A 66 9.04 10.02 2.72
C ASP A 66 8.29 8.72 2.36
N VAL A 67 7.74 8.07 3.39
CA VAL A 67 7.03 6.80 3.28
C VAL A 67 5.79 6.92 2.42
N GLN A 68 5.04 8.02 2.57
CA GLN A 68 3.81 8.25 1.82
C GLN A 68 4.12 8.43 0.34
N MET A 69 5.16 9.20 -0.01
CA MET A 69 5.55 9.38 -1.41
C MET A 69 6.13 8.09 -2.01
N ARG A 70 6.91 7.31 -1.25
CA ARG A 70 7.37 5.98 -1.68
C ARG A 70 6.20 5.04 -1.95
N PHE A 71 5.18 5.05 -1.10
CA PHE A 71 3.95 4.29 -1.30
C PHE A 71 3.23 4.73 -2.59
N LEU A 72 3.03 6.04 -2.79
CA LEU A 72 2.42 6.59 -4.00
C LEU A 72 3.18 6.21 -5.26
N LYS A 73 4.53 6.25 -5.23
CA LYS A 73 5.37 5.76 -6.32
C LYS A 73 5.10 4.29 -6.63
N GLY A 74 5.00 3.44 -5.61
CA GLY A 74 4.66 2.02 -5.76
C GLY A 74 3.29 1.83 -6.43
N VAL A 75 2.29 2.62 -6.05
CA VAL A 75 0.95 2.59 -6.68
C VAL A 75 1.02 3.03 -8.13
N VAL A 76 1.71 4.13 -8.45
CA VAL A 76 1.89 4.59 -9.84
C VAL A 76 2.60 3.54 -10.69
N GLN A 77 3.62 2.88 -10.15
CA GLN A 77 4.32 1.78 -10.82
C GLN A 77 3.37 0.61 -11.10
N SER A 78 2.54 0.22 -10.12
CA SER A 78 1.53 -0.83 -10.28
C SER A 78 0.54 -0.49 -11.39
N GLU A 79 -0.10 0.68 -11.32
CA GLU A 79 -1.13 1.11 -12.28
C GLU A 79 -0.60 1.33 -13.70
N SER A 80 0.69 1.64 -13.84
CA SER A 80 1.37 1.78 -15.14
C SER A 80 1.94 0.47 -15.70
N GLY A 81 1.71 -0.66 -15.04
CA GLY A 81 2.19 -1.97 -15.49
C GLY A 81 3.68 -2.23 -15.22
N LYS A 82 4.36 -1.35 -14.47
CA LYS A 82 5.75 -1.52 -14.00
C LYS A 82 5.79 -2.44 -12.77
N VAL A 83 5.32 -3.66 -12.97
CA VAL A 83 5.01 -4.61 -11.90
C VAL A 83 6.25 -4.99 -11.10
N ALA A 84 7.40 -5.19 -11.75
CA ALA A 84 8.64 -5.57 -11.06
C ALA A 84 9.13 -4.46 -10.12
N GLU A 85 9.10 -3.21 -10.60
CA GLU A 85 9.49 -2.04 -9.83
C GLU A 85 8.54 -1.80 -8.66
N ALA A 86 7.23 -1.94 -8.87
CA ALA A 86 6.23 -1.85 -7.81
C ALA A 86 6.46 -2.89 -6.71
N MET A 87 6.74 -4.14 -7.09
CA MET A 87 7.06 -5.21 -6.14
C MET A 87 8.30 -4.88 -5.31
N THR A 88 9.37 -4.35 -5.93
CA THR A 88 10.56 -3.89 -5.21
C THR A 88 10.21 -2.77 -4.23
N THR A 89 9.53 -1.72 -4.70
CA THR A 89 9.13 -0.57 -3.85
C THR A 89 8.33 -1.01 -2.63
N PHE A 90 7.29 -1.84 -2.82
CA PHE A 90 6.48 -2.33 -1.70
C PHE A 90 7.26 -3.29 -0.81
N THR A 91 8.11 -4.16 -1.37
CA THR A 91 8.97 -5.05 -0.56
C THR A 91 9.88 -4.25 0.35
N ASP A 92 10.52 -3.19 -0.15
CA ASP A 92 11.40 -2.35 0.66
C ASP A 92 10.60 -1.63 1.76
N LEU A 93 9.40 -1.13 1.44
CA LEU A 93 8.49 -0.58 2.46
C LEU A 93 8.11 -1.60 3.53
N THR A 94 7.83 -2.86 3.19
CA THR A 94 7.52 -3.90 4.19
C THR A 94 8.69 -4.22 5.12
N LYS A 95 9.94 -4.07 4.64
CA LYS A 95 11.15 -4.32 5.43
C LYS A 95 11.47 -3.17 6.37
N GLU A 96 11.31 -1.94 5.89
CA GLU A 96 11.65 -0.72 6.64
C GLU A 96 10.53 -0.28 7.59
N PHE A 97 9.28 -0.53 7.22
CA PHE A 97 8.07 -0.14 7.97
C PHE A 97 7.13 -1.33 8.14
N PRO A 98 7.55 -2.37 8.90
CA PRO A 98 6.81 -3.62 9.03
C PRO A 98 5.44 -3.48 9.73
N GLU A 99 5.15 -2.33 10.34
CA GLU A 99 3.89 -1.97 10.98
C GLU A 99 2.82 -1.48 10.00
N LEU A 100 3.20 -1.06 8.78
CA LEU A 100 2.26 -0.51 7.80
C LEU A 100 1.55 -1.64 7.04
N PRO A 101 0.21 -1.73 7.11
CA PRO A 101 -0.53 -2.79 6.43
C PRO A 101 -0.63 -2.60 4.90
N GLU A 102 -0.61 -1.36 4.40
CA GLU A 102 -0.89 -1.04 3.00
C GLU A 102 0.16 -1.59 2.03
N PRO A 103 1.48 -1.51 2.29
CA PRO A 103 2.50 -2.10 1.42
C PRO A 103 2.35 -3.62 1.28
N TYR A 104 2.01 -4.33 2.35
CA TYR A 104 1.75 -5.76 2.31
C TYR A 104 0.53 -6.10 1.43
N ASN A 105 -0.57 -5.37 1.59
CA ASN A 105 -1.76 -5.56 0.75
C ASN A 105 -1.47 -5.36 -0.74
N ASN A 106 -0.75 -4.28 -1.10
CA ASN A 106 -0.41 -4.01 -2.51
C ASN A 106 0.56 -5.05 -3.08
N LEU A 107 1.58 -5.46 -2.31
CA LEU A 107 2.48 -6.53 -2.71
C LEU A 107 1.73 -7.84 -2.96
N ALA A 108 0.74 -8.15 -2.12
CA ALA A 108 -0.08 -9.35 -2.28
C ALA A 108 -0.93 -9.32 -3.55
N VAL A 109 -1.55 -8.19 -3.88
CA VAL A 109 -2.32 -8.02 -5.12
C VAL A 109 -1.43 -8.26 -6.34
N LEU A 110 -0.23 -7.69 -6.37
CA LEU A 110 0.74 -7.90 -7.45
C LEU A 110 1.16 -9.39 -7.56
N GLN A 111 1.39 -10.05 -6.43
CA GLN A 111 1.73 -11.47 -6.39
C GLN A 111 0.58 -12.36 -6.86
N ALA A 112 -0.66 -12.07 -6.43
CA ALA A 112 -1.85 -12.80 -6.82
C ALA A 112 -2.13 -12.67 -8.32
N ASN A 113 -1.93 -11.48 -8.90
CA ASN A 113 -2.04 -11.25 -10.35
C ASN A 113 -1.03 -12.07 -11.17
N GLN A 114 0.10 -12.44 -10.57
CA GLN A 114 1.09 -13.35 -11.18
C GLN A 114 0.86 -14.84 -10.83
N GLY A 115 -0.26 -15.17 -10.17
CA GLY A 115 -0.57 -16.54 -9.73
C GLY A 115 0.25 -17.03 -8.52
N GLN A 116 1.02 -16.16 -7.87
CA GLN A 116 1.85 -16.48 -6.70
C GLN A 116 1.02 -16.44 -5.40
N PHE A 117 -0.07 -17.21 -5.35
CA PHE A 117 -1.10 -17.09 -4.31
C PHE A 117 -0.59 -17.38 -2.89
N GLU A 118 0.36 -18.30 -2.70
CA GLU A 118 0.94 -18.54 -1.36
C GLU A 118 1.73 -17.34 -0.84
N LYS A 119 2.47 -16.64 -1.70
CA LYS A 119 3.17 -15.41 -1.29
C LYS A 119 2.17 -14.30 -0.97
N ALA A 120 1.13 -14.17 -1.80
CA ALA A 120 0.06 -13.21 -1.58
C ALA A 120 -0.65 -13.45 -0.25
N ARG A 121 -0.93 -14.72 0.10
CA ARG A 121 -1.49 -15.11 1.40
C ARG A 121 -0.62 -14.63 2.55
N VAL A 122 0.67 -14.95 2.52
CA VAL A 122 1.60 -14.54 3.60
C VAL A 122 1.65 -13.02 3.74
N ALA A 123 1.68 -12.27 2.65
CA ALA A 123 1.65 -10.82 2.70
C ALA A 123 0.31 -10.28 3.28
N LEU A 124 -0.84 -10.83 2.88
CA LEU A 124 -2.14 -10.41 3.42
C LEU A 124 -2.31 -10.78 4.90
N GLU A 125 -1.82 -11.95 5.33
CA GLU A 125 -1.78 -12.32 6.75
C GLU A 125 -0.95 -11.32 7.57
N MET A 126 0.14 -10.81 7.00
CA MET A 126 0.91 -9.74 7.62
C MET A 126 0.14 -8.42 7.69
N ALA A 127 -0.57 -8.03 6.63
CA ALA A 127 -1.43 -6.84 6.64
C ALA A 127 -2.55 -6.92 7.69
N VAL A 128 -3.19 -8.08 7.82
CA VAL A 128 -4.23 -8.33 8.83
C VAL A 128 -3.62 -8.37 10.24
N ARG A 129 -2.42 -8.91 10.40
CA ARG A 129 -1.73 -8.94 11.70
C ARG A 129 -1.36 -7.54 12.19
N THR A 130 -0.96 -6.63 11.29
CA THR A 130 -0.62 -5.25 11.65
C THR A 130 -1.86 -4.38 11.84
N ASN A 131 -2.92 -4.61 11.05
CA ASN A 131 -4.22 -3.97 11.23
C ASN A 131 -5.37 -4.99 11.09
N PRO A 132 -5.86 -5.55 12.22
CA PRO A 132 -6.95 -6.54 12.18
C PRO A 132 -8.28 -6.03 11.62
N SER A 133 -8.48 -4.71 11.56
CA SER A 133 -9.70 -4.08 11.01
C SER A 133 -9.56 -3.69 9.53
N TYR A 134 -8.46 -4.06 8.87
CA TYR A 134 -8.24 -3.71 7.47
C TYR A 134 -9.12 -4.54 6.53
N ALA A 135 -10.33 -4.05 6.29
CA ALA A 135 -11.37 -4.75 5.52
C ALA A 135 -10.89 -5.21 4.13
N THR A 136 -10.18 -4.34 3.40
CA THR A 136 -9.64 -4.68 2.06
C THR A 136 -8.65 -5.84 2.11
N ALA A 137 -7.83 -5.95 3.15
CA ALA A 137 -6.91 -7.07 3.30
C ALA A 137 -7.66 -8.39 3.58
N HIS A 138 -8.75 -8.35 4.36
CA HIS A 138 -9.60 -9.53 4.58
C HIS A 138 -10.31 -9.98 3.31
N GLU A 139 -10.83 -9.05 2.52
CA GLU A 139 -11.44 -9.33 1.22
C GLU A 139 -10.44 -10.01 0.27
N ASN A 140 -9.27 -9.39 0.08
CA ASN A 140 -8.19 -9.94 -0.75
C ASN A 140 -7.71 -11.30 -0.24
N LEU A 141 -7.67 -11.52 1.07
CA LEU A 141 -7.26 -12.79 1.67
C LEU A 141 -8.30 -13.89 1.39
N GLY A 142 -9.59 -13.56 1.44
CA GLY A 142 -10.68 -14.47 1.05
C GLY A 142 -10.55 -14.89 -0.43
N ASP A 143 -10.28 -13.94 -1.30
CA ASP A 143 -10.05 -14.20 -2.73
C ASP A 143 -8.83 -15.11 -2.93
N VAL A 144 -7.72 -14.82 -2.27
CA VAL A 144 -6.51 -15.67 -2.33
C VAL A 144 -6.80 -17.09 -1.82
N TYR A 145 -7.55 -17.24 -0.72
CA TYR A 145 -7.93 -18.56 -0.21
C TYR A 145 -8.79 -19.36 -1.19
N ALA A 146 -9.75 -18.72 -1.85
CA ALA A 146 -10.57 -19.39 -2.86
C ALA A 146 -9.74 -19.83 -4.08
N LYS A 147 -8.72 -19.06 -4.49
CA LYS A 147 -7.77 -19.49 -5.53
C LYS A 147 -6.90 -20.67 -5.09
N LEU A 148 -6.39 -20.67 -3.86
CA LEU A 148 -5.59 -21.77 -3.30
C LEU A 148 -6.42 -23.06 -3.18
N ALA A 149 -7.68 -22.94 -2.76
CA ALA A 149 -8.62 -24.07 -2.73
C ALA A 149 -8.84 -24.64 -4.13
N ALA A 150 -9.07 -23.79 -5.14
CA ALA A 150 -9.20 -24.22 -6.52
C ALA A 150 -7.94 -24.92 -7.06
N GLN A 151 -6.74 -24.42 -6.75
CA GLN A 151 -5.48 -25.09 -7.13
C GLN A 151 -5.36 -26.47 -6.49
N SER A 152 -5.70 -26.59 -5.21
CA SER A 152 -5.65 -27.87 -4.48
C SER A 152 -6.65 -28.88 -5.05
N TYR A 153 -7.88 -28.47 -5.34
CA TYR A 153 -8.87 -29.36 -5.97
C TYR A 153 -8.48 -29.77 -7.39
N ALA A 154 -7.94 -28.85 -8.19
CA ALA A 154 -7.43 -29.17 -9.51
C ALA A 154 -6.27 -30.18 -9.44
N ARG A 155 -5.41 -30.09 -8.41
CA ARG A 155 -4.35 -31.06 -8.20
C ARG A 155 -4.87 -32.46 -7.89
N VAL A 156 -5.95 -32.58 -7.10
CA VAL A 156 -6.60 -33.88 -6.86
C VAL A 156 -7.09 -34.49 -8.17
N GLN A 157 -7.74 -33.73 -9.05
CA GLN A 157 -8.20 -34.25 -10.36
C GLN A 157 -7.05 -34.79 -11.24
N GLN A 158 -5.84 -34.24 -11.10
CA GLN A 158 -4.67 -34.74 -11.82
C GLN A 158 -4.11 -36.04 -11.22
N ILE A 159 -4.18 -36.20 -9.89
CA ILE A 159 -3.63 -37.34 -9.16
C ILE A 159 -4.62 -38.52 -9.16
N ASP A 160 -5.91 -38.22 -8.98
CA ASP A 160 -7.01 -39.19 -8.91
C ASP A 160 -8.19 -38.71 -9.79
N PRO A 161 -8.14 -39.01 -11.10
CA PRO A 161 -9.21 -38.63 -12.03
C PRO A 161 -10.56 -39.30 -11.75
N ALA A 162 -10.58 -40.39 -10.98
CA ALA A 162 -11.82 -41.07 -10.59
C ALA A 162 -12.52 -40.37 -9.40
N ASN A 163 -11.85 -39.42 -8.74
CA ASN A 163 -12.42 -38.67 -7.64
C ASN A 163 -13.55 -37.73 -8.09
N THR A 164 -14.80 -38.11 -7.81
CA THR A 164 -15.98 -37.32 -8.17
C THR A 164 -16.28 -36.18 -7.19
N THR A 165 -15.61 -36.14 -6.03
CA THR A 165 -15.96 -35.23 -4.93
C THR A 165 -15.44 -33.82 -5.12
N VAL A 166 -14.29 -33.65 -5.78
CA VAL A 166 -13.61 -32.34 -5.91
C VAL A 166 -14.13 -31.51 -7.07
N GLY A 167 -14.77 -32.15 -8.07
CA GLY A 167 -15.30 -31.46 -9.26
C GLY A 167 -16.29 -30.33 -8.91
N PRO A 168 -17.37 -30.62 -8.15
CA PRO A 168 -18.32 -29.59 -7.73
C PRO A 168 -17.68 -28.46 -6.91
N LYS A 169 -16.75 -28.80 -6.00
CA LYS A 169 -16.04 -27.83 -5.15
C LYS A 169 -15.12 -26.91 -5.96
N LEU A 170 -14.42 -27.46 -6.95
CA LEU A 170 -13.59 -26.70 -7.89
C LEU A 170 -14.45 -25.72 -8.70
N THR A 171 -15.61 -26.17 -9.19
CA THR A 171 -16.55 -25.30 -9.91
C THR A 171 -17.03 -24.15 -9.03
N MET A 172 -17.43 -24.43 -7.78
CA MET A 172 -17.85 -23.39 -6.83
C MET A 172 -16.72 -22.37 -6.58
N ALA A 173 -15.51 -22.83 -6.29
CA ALA A 173 -14.36 -21.95 -6.04
C ALA A 173 -14.02 -21.06 -7.25
N ARG A 174 -14.16 -21.57 -8.48
CA ARG A 174 -13.95 -20.80 -9.71
C ARG A 174 -15.05 -19.76 -9.94
N ASN A 175 -16.30 -20.11 -9.63
CA ASN A 175 -17.46 -19.22 -9.84
C ASN A 175 -17.47 -17.98 -8.95
N ILE A 176 -16.75 -17.98 -7.82
CA ILE A 176 -16.54 -16.78 -6.99
C ILE A 176 -15.99 -15.62 -7.84
N PHE A 177 -15.13 -15.93 -8.83
CA PHE A 177 -14.43 -14.94 -9.66
C PHE A 177 -15.03 -14.75 -11.06
N THR A 178 -15.99 -15.58 -11.43
CA THR A 178 -16.63 -15.53 -12.74
C THR A 178 -18.10 -15.82 -12.52
N PRO A 179 -18.93 -14.78 -12.31
CA PRO A 179 -20.35 -14.99 -12.10
C PRO A 179 -20.93 -15.75 -13.30
N PRO A 180 -21.91 -16.64 -13.10
CA PRO A 180 -22.51 -17.38 -14.19
C PRO A 180 -23.04 -16.40 -15.23
N LYS A 181 -22.64 -16.60 -16.49
CA LYS A 181 -23.13 -15.81 -17.62
C LYS A 181 -24.66 -15.90 -17.59
N ALA A 182 -25.35 -14.78 -17.36
CA ALA A 182 -26.81 -14.74 -17.29
C ALA A 182 -27.36 -15.48 -18.52
N ALA A 183 -28.12 -16.55 -18.28
CA ALA A 183 -28.72 -17.35 -19.35
C ALA A 183 -29.54 -16.39 -20.22
N GLY A 184 -29.09 -16.18 -21.46
CA GLY A 184 -29.74 -15.29 -22.40
C GLY A 184 -31.20 -15.67 -22.50
N THR A 185 -32.08 -14.74 -22.13
CA THR A 185 -33.51 -14.84 -22.39
C THR A 185 -33.68 -14.93 -23.90
N GLN A 186 -33.78 -16.14 -24.44
CA GLN A 186 -34.34 -16.34 -25.76
C GLN A 186 -35.81 -15.96 -25.67
N ARG A 187 -36.11 -14.70 -25.98
CA ARG A 187 -37.47 -14.29 -26.34
C ARG A 187 -37.77 -14.96 -27.67
N LYS A 188 -38.62 -15.99 -27.64
CA LYS A 188 -39.39 -16.40 -28.81
C LYS A 188 -40.42 -15.32 -29.12
#